data_AF-A0A371DXX6-F1
#
_entry.id   AF-A0A371DXX6-F1
#
_cell.length_a   1.000
_cell.length_b   1.000
_cell.length_c   1.000
_cell.angle_alpha   90.00
_cell.angle_beta   90.00
_cell.angle_gamma   90.00
#
_symmetry.space_group_name_H-M   'P 1'
#
loop_
_entity.id
_entity.type
_entity.pdbx_description
1 polymer ?
#
loop_
_entity_poly.entity_id
_entity_poly.type
_entity_poly.pdbx_seq_one_letter_code
_entity_poly.pdbx_strand_id
1 'polypeptide(L)'
;MQAADHTSPTSSWQREWRRGQVRARPRTRHKYAIKHQCSYCSKSSDSALPCCPICKSVRYCNKECQKADYAARHKQDCAEFADPPFTTDFLTVPIENQKYPRNPIIGQDHEEGVGVWVSIRTSQNCELQLLANPKRFTKDSKAKLPGDPGITREDLAKYKAHASNLLTLQVLVQNRRKDGEKALVFGAQSRVISYGNTMDELMRGKTSVLVESVTDFKIEQDTYAVIPVARDPWDKKPRLFVKNFNGTELHANDPLPPAVKNVDRGIVELAQGEYVILQMQYRVGDGVTIAKDMQALHLLQALTIPVVQPLPESSPEERLAHLLDVEFTREQRQEDADPLGIRVAFDQDVIQEYFRDYVDHGERAYIASHYGPKGLELWETRVQEMERKGRAKLEELIQAGGNVPGLIAYMRSAGMNDEAFLLENALRDSEQRMLLPS
;
A
#
# COMPACT_ATOMS: atom_id res chain seq x y z
N MET A 1 31.91 -5.03 35.46
CA MET A 1 31.76 -4.96 33.99
C MET A 1 30.41 -4.31 33.70
N GLN A 2 30.42 -3.01 33.38
CA GLN A 2 29.22 -2.25 33.01
C GLN A 2 28.95 -2.47 31.52
N ALA A 3 27.74 -2.94 31.18
CA ALA A 3 27.28 -3.03 29.80
C ALA A 3 27.04 -1.61 29.28
N ALA A 4 27.82 -1.20 28.28
CA ALA A 4 27.62 0.07 27.59
C ALA A 4 26.36 -0.04 26.71
N ASP A 5 25.37 0.78 27.04
CA ASP A 5 24.10 0.88 26.34
C ASP A 5 24.31 1.66 25.02
N HIS A 6 24.64 0.93 23.95
CA HIS A 6 24.79 1.49 22.61
C HIS A 6 23.42 1.78 21.98
N THR A 7 22.78 2.83 22.46
CA THR A 7 21.64 3.46 21.76
C THR A 7 22.15 4.11 20.47
N SER A 8 22.14 3.36 19.37
CA SER A 8 22.44 3.89 18.04
C SER A 8 21.51 5.07 17.71
N PRO A 9 22.04 6.27 17.41
CA PRO A 9 21.22 7.44 17.14
C PRO A 9 20.29 7.13 15.95
N THR A 10 18.98 7.26 16.16
CA THR A 10 18.03 7.29 15.04
C THR A 10 18.44 8.45 14.12
N SER A 11 18.71 8.12 12.86
CA SER A 11 19.17 9.09 11.85
C SER A 11 18.23 10.31 11.83
N SER A 12 18.78 11.53 11.78
CA SER A 12 17.97 12.75 11.80
C SER A 12 16.94 12.76 10.67
N TRP A 13 17.27 12.14 9.52
CA TRP A 13 16.43 12.10 8.33
C TRP A 13 15.11 11.33 8.55
N GLN A 14 15.12 10.26 9.36
CA GLN A 14 13.90 9.50 9.69
C GLN A 14 12.96 10.29 10.61
N ARG A 15 13.50 11.19 11.45
CA ARG A 15 12.71 12.14 12.26
C ARG A 15 12.15 13.30 11.44
N GLU A 16 12.87 13.73 10.40
CA GLU A 16 12.46 14.82 9.49
C GLU A 16 11.43 14.41 8.44
N TRP A 17 11.51 13.19 7.87
CA TRP A 17 10.47 12.63 6.99
C TRP A 17 9.07 12.67 7.64
N ARG A 18 9.03 12.57 8.97
CA ARG A 18 7.83 12.71 9.82
C ARG A 18 7.35 14.14 10.02
N ARG A 19 8.25 15.12 10.13
CA ARG A 19 7.89 16.54 10.24
C ARG A 19 7.39 17.10 8.91
N GLY A 20 7.80 16.48 7.79
CA GLY A 20 7.42 16.83 6.43
C GLY A 20 6.13 16.17 5.90
N GLN A 21 5.43 15.30 6.64
CA GLN A 21 4.02 15.08 6.32
C GLN A 21 3.27 16.35 6.75
N VAL A 22 2.71 17.09 5.79
CA VAL A 22 1.94 18.31 6.00
C VAL A 22 1.11 18.17 7.29
N ARG A 23 1.47 18.96 8.32
CA ARG A 23 0.79 18.97 9.63
C ARG A 23 -0.72 18.85 9.43
N ALA A 24 -1.35 18.01 10.25
CA ALA A 24 -2.75 17.55 10.23
C ALA A 24 -3.90 18.58 10.03
N ARG A 25 -3.62 19.87 9.81
CA ARG A 25 -4.63 20.93 9.64
C ARG A 25 -5.57 20.74 8.44
N PRO A 26 -5.10 20.38 7.23
CA PRO A 26 -5.97 20.11 6.08
C PRO A 26 -6.94 18.97 6.34
N ARG A 27 -6.40 17.87 6.89
CA ARG A 27 -7.17 16.70 7.28
C ARG A 27 -8.22 17.05 8.31
N THR A 28 -7.91 17.89 9.29
CA THR A 28 -8.90 18.29 10.30
C THR A 28 -10.03 19.13 9.70
N ARG A 29 -9.77 20.03 8.75
CA ARG A 29 -10.83 20.83 8.11
C ARG A 29 -11.72 19.98 7.22
N HIS A 30 -11.14 19.14 6.38
CA HIS A 30 -11.91 18.24 5.53
C HIS A 30 -12.69 17.21 6.36
N LYS A 31 -12.05 16.62 7.38
CA LYS A 31 -12.71 15.75 8.37
C LYS A 31 -13.85 16.47 9.08
N TYR A 32 -13.66 17.75 9.43
CA TYR A 32 -14.70 18.57 10.05
C TYR A 32 -15.84 18.79 9.06
N ALA A 33 -15.58 19.34 7.87
CA ALA A 33 -16.60 19.57 6.86
C ALA A 33 -17.47 18.32 6.62
N ILE A 34 -16.86 17.14 6.46
CA ILE A 34 -17.61 15.92 6.20
C ILE A 34 -18.33 15.39 7.45
N LYS A 35 -17.69 15.40 8.63
CA LYS A 35 -18.37 14.91 9.85
C LYS A 35 -19.54 15.79 10.28
N HIS A 36 -19.54 17.04 9.84
CA HIS A 36 -20.44 18.07 10.34
C HIS A 36 -21.46 18.54 9.29
N GLN A 37 -21.39 18.07 8.03
CA GLN A 37 -22.32 18.45 6.97
C GLN A 37 -23.32 17.33 6.66
N CYS A 38 -24.61 17.71 6.56
CA CYS A 38 -25.68 16.79 6.19
C CYS A 38 -25.66 16.50 4.69
N SER A 39 -25.64 15.23 4.31
CA SER A 39 -25.68 14.78 2.92
C SER A 39 -26.98 15.13 2.20
N TYR A 40 -28.08 15.38 2.93
CA TYR A 40 -29.38 15.75 2.34
C TYR A 40 -29.57 17.26 2.18
N CYS A 41 -29.52 18.01 3.27
CA CYS A 41 -29.86 19.44 3.29
C CYS A 41 -28.64 20.37 3.30
N SER A 42 -27.43 19.81 3.24
CA SER A 42 -26.14 20.51 3.20
C SER A 42 -25.83 21.43 4.39
N LYS A 43 -26.70 21.46 5.43
CA LYS A 43 -26.47 22.23 6.66
C LYS A 43 -25.29 21.66 7.44
N SER A 44 -24.45 22.56 7.95
CA SER A 44 -23.37 22.23 8.89
C SER A 44 -23.86 22.22 10.33
N SER A 45 -23.22 21.44 11.19
CA SER A 45 -23.49 21.30 12.62
C SER A 45 -22.20 21.46 13.43
N ASP A 46 -22.25 22.02 14.63
CA ASP A 46 -21.08 22.09 15.50
C ASP A 46 -20.68 20.71 16.06
N SER A 47 -21.63 19.77 16.09
CA SER A 47 -21.43 18.38 16.54
C SER A 47 -21.34 17.39 15.37
N ALA A 48 -20.65 16.27 15.61
CA ALA A 48 -20.54 15.21 14.61
C ALA A 48 -21.93 14.61 14.31
N LEU A 49 -22.31 14.61 13.04
CA LEU A 49 -23.60 14.12 12.60
C LEU A 49 -23.64 12.58 12.57
N PRO A 50 -24.78 11.95 12.93
CA PRO A 50 -24.96 10.51 12.77
C PRO A 50 -24.79 10.11 11.30
N CYS A 51 -24.17 8.95 11.06
CA CYS A 51 -24.01 8.38 9.73
C CYS A 51 -25.04 7.30 9.45
N CYS A 52 -25.24 6.96 8.18
CA CYS A 52 -25.95 5.74 7.83
C CYS A 52 -25.26 4.52 8.50
N PRO A 53 -26.00 3.66 9.22
CA PRO A 53 -25.39 2.56 9.99
C PRO A 53 -24.80 1.46 9.09
N ILE A 54 -25.29 1.35 7.86
CA ILE A 54 -24.86 0.34 6.89
C ILE A 54 -23.60 0.81 6.17
N CYS A 55 -23.70 1.82 5.28
CA CYS A 55 -22.57 2.22 4.44
C CYS A 55 -21.53 3.09 5.17
N LYS A 56 -21.93 3.85 6.21
CA LYS A 56 -21.09 4.85 6.89
C LYS A 56 -20.47 5.93 5.96
N SER A 57 -20.96 6.08 4.72
CA SER A 57 -20.46 7.08 3.75
C SER A 57 -21.18 8.42 3.84
N VAL A 58 -22.45 8.44 4.27
CA VAL A 58 -23.31 9.63 4.37
C VAL A 58 -23.66 9.99 5.81
N ARG A 59 -23.99 11.26 6.07
CA ARG A 59 -24.34 11.79 7.40
C ARG A 59 -25.55 12.70 7.37
N TYR A 60 -26.29 12.76 8.46
CA TYR A 60 -27.58 13.46 8.52
C TYR A 60 -27.75 14.28 9.77
N CYS A 61 -28.43 15.43 9.68
CA CYS A 61 -28.83 16.20 10.86
C CYS A 61 -29.74 15.36 11.78
N ASN A 62 -30.66 14.59 11.19
CA ASN A 62 -31.67 13.83 11.90
C ASN A 62 -32.25 12.70 11.02
N LYS A 63 -33.17 11.92 11.60
CA LYS A 63 -33.86 10.80 10.91
C LYS A 63 -34.73 11.25 9.74
N GLU A 64 -35.24 12.47 9.74
CA GLU A 64 -36.07 12.99 8.64
C GLU A 64 -35.23 13.21 7.39
N CYS A 65 -34.07 13.88 7.52
CA CYS A 65 -33.10 14.03 6.44
C CYS A 65 -32.64 12.66 5.92
N GLN A 66 -32.38 11.70 6.82
CA GLN A 66 -32.00 10.34 6.42
C GLN A 66 -33.09 9.65 5.60
N LYS A 67 -34.35 9.68 6.07
CA LYS A 67 -35.48 9.04 5.35
C LYS A 67 -35.72 9.68 3.99
N ALA A 68 -35.66 11.02 3.92
CA ALA A 68 -35.85 11.76 2.68
C ALA A 68 -34.75 11.44 1.66
N ASP A 69 -33.48 11.43 2.09
CA ASP A 69 -32.34 11.09 1.24
C ASP A 69 -32.37 9.62 0.79
N TYR A 70 -32.72 8.70 1.70
CA TYR A 70 -32.86 7.28 1.40
C TYR A 70 -33.92 7.02 0.33
N ALA A 71 -35.07 7.67 0.42
CA ALA A 71 -36.12 7.57 -0.58
C ALA A 71 -35.75 8.22 -1.92
N ALA A 72 -34.99 9.32 -1.89
CA ALA A 72 -34.63 10.08 -3.09
C ALA A 72 -33.50 9.44 -3.91
N ARG A 73 -32.44 8.94 -3.26
CA ARG A 73 -31.24 8.41 -3.95
C ARG A 73 -30.43 7.40 -3.14
N HIS A 74 -30.27 7.61 -1.83
CA HIS A 74 -29.24 6.90 -1.06
C HIS A 74 -29.50 5.38 -0.95
N LYS A 75 -30.75 4.92 -1.12
CA LYS A 75 -31.06 3.48 -1.15
C LYS A 75 -30.25 2.74 -2.22
N GLN A 76 -30.11 3.33 -3.41
CA GLN A 76 -29.39 2.73 -4.53
C GLN A 76 -27.88 2.79 -4.27
N ASP A 77 -27.33 3.98 -4.00
CA ASP A 77 -25.91 4.20 -3.71
C ASP A 77 -25.38 3.30 -2.56
N CYS A 78 -26.22 3.09 -1.54
CA CYS A 78 -25.89 2.23 -0.40
C CYS A 78 -25.83 0.75 -0.81
N ALA A 79 -26.73 0.30 -1.68
CA ALA A 79 -26.80 -1.08 -2.16
C ALA A 79 -25.73 -1.41 -3.20
N GLU A 80 -25.38 -0.44 -4.07
CA GLU A 80 -24.42 -0.59 -5.17
C GLU A 80 -22.97 -0.26 -4.76
N PHE A 81 -22.72 -0.04 -3.46
CA PHE A 81 -21.37 0.24 -2.97
C PHE A 81 -20.70 1.45 -3.63
N ALA A 82 -21.50 2.45 -4.03
CA ALA A 82 -21.04 3.61 -4.79
C ALA A 82 -19.89 4.36 -4.08
N ASP A 83 -20.03 4.58 -2.77
CA ASP A 83 -19.00 5.22 -1.94
C ASP A 83 -18.50 4.29 -0.84
N PRO A 84 -17.18 4.24 -0.56
CA PRO A 84 -16.67 3.55 0.62
C PRO A 84 -17.07 4.27 1.93
N PRO A 85 -16.92 3.59 3.09
CA PRO A 85 -17.06 4.23 4.40
C PRO A 85 -16.19 5.47 4.53
N PHE A 86 -16.77 6.53 5.09
CA PHE A 86 -16.00 7.74 5.30
C PHE A 86 -14.95 7.55 6.41
N THR A 87 -13.67 7.65 6.03
CA THR A 87 -12.54 7.54 6.96
C THR A 87 -11.34 8.35 6.48
N THR A 88 -10.58 8.90 7.43
CA THR A 88 -9.36 9.67 7.13
C THR A 88 -8.22 8.81 6.61
N ASP A 89 -8.34 7.49 6.75
CA ASP A 89 -7.36 6.53 6.27
C ASP A 89 -7.57 6.12 4.81
N PHE A 90 -8.73 6.40 4.23
CA PHE A 90 -9.12 6.04 2.86
C PHE A 90 -9.83 7.24 2.21
N LEU A 91 -9.07 8.28 1.90
CA LEU A 91 -9.60 9.55 1.39
C LEU A 91 -9.70 9.53 -0.14
N THR A 92 -10.91 9.29 -0.63
CA THR A 92 -11.22 9.14 -2.06
C THR A 92 -11.56 10.44 -2.77
N VAL A 93 -11.56 11.54 -2.02
CA VAL A 93 -11.80 12.90 -2.53
C VAL A 93 -10.53 13.76 -2.36
N PRO A 94 -10.21 14.63 -3.33
CA PRO A 94 -9.12 15.59 -3.19
C PRO A 94 -9.32 16.50 -1.97
N ILE A 95 -8.21 16.90 -1.34
CA ILE A 95 -8.23 17.82 -0.21
C ILE A 95 -7.55 19.14 -0.56
N GLU A 96 -8.22 20.26 -0.25
CA GLU A 96 -7.71 21.62 -0.47
C GLU A 96 -7.33 21.87 -1.94
N ASN A 97 -6.06 22.18 -2.20
CA ASN A 97 -5.53 22.53 -3.52
C ASN A 97 -4.95 21.32 -4.28
N GLN A 98 -5.28 20.10 -3.84
CA GLN A 98 -4.87 18.88 -4.55
C GLN A 98 -5.83 18.62 -5.72
N LYS A 99 -5.27 18.22 -6.86
CA LYS A 99 -6.03 17.83 -8.06
C LYS A 99 -6.60 16.42 -7.89
N TYR A 100 -5.83 15.53 -7.26
CA TYR A 100 -6.16 14.11 -7.13
C TYR A 100 -6.43 13.70 -5.68
N PRO A 101 -7.27 12.68 -5.45
CA PRO A 101 -7.48 12.13 -4.13
C PRO A 101 -6.24 11.41 -3.62
N ARG A 102 -6.03 11.40 -2.30
CA ARG A 102 -4.88 10.68 -1.71
C ARG A 102 -4.98 9.16 -1.87
N ASN A 103 -6.21 8.66 -1.91
CA ASN A 103 -6.52 7.25 -2.10
C ASN A 103 -7.49 7.14 -3.29
N PRO A 104 -7.01 7.24 -4.55
CA PRO A 104 -7.87 7.02 -5.71
C PRO A 104 -8.46 5.61 -5.64
N ILE A 105 -9.74 5.47 -6.00
CA ILE A 105 -10.36 4.15 -6.18
C ILE A 105 -9.94 3.67 -7.56
N ILE A 106 -8.96 2.78 -7.61
CA ILE A 106 -8.49 2.18 -8.88
C ILE A 106 -9.23 0.89 -9.23
N GLY A 107 -10.18 0.48 -8.39
CA GLY A 107 -11.01 -0.69 -8.60
C GLY A 107 -12.00 -0.83 -7.46
N GLN A 108 -13.21 -1.27 -7.78
CA GLN A 108 -14.23 -1.61 -6.80
C GLN A 108 -15.12 -2.71 -7.32
N ASP A 109 -15.58 -3.58 -6.41
CA ASP A 109 -16.59 -4.59 -6.72
C ASP A 109 -17.31 -5.00 -5.43
N HIS A 110 -18.39 -5.74 -5.55
CA HIS A 110 -19.12 -6.29 -4.42
C HIS A 110 -19.77 -7.63 -4.75
N GLU A 111 -19.88 -8.49 -3.75
CA GLU A 111 -20.53 -9.78 -3.87
C GLU A 111 -21.28 -10.11 -2.58
N GLU A 112 -22.52 -10.58 -2.70
CA GLU A 112 -23.36 -11.01 -1.58
C GLU A 112 -23.41 -10.00 -0.42
N GLY A 113 -23.50 -8.70 -0.74
CA GLY A 113 -23.57 -7.65 0.27
C GLY A 113 -22.24 -7.35 0.98
N VAL A 114 -21.10 -7.79 0.46
CA VAL A 114 -19.77 -7.33 0.87
C VAL A 114 -19.10 -6.60 -0.27
N GLY A 115 -18.61 -5.40 -0.01
CA GLY A 115 -17.93 -4.55 -1.00
C GLY A 115 -16.46 -4.41 -0.72
N VAL A 116 -15.70 -4.26 -1.80
CA VAL A 116 -14.24 -4.11 -1.79
C VAL A 116 -13.88 -2.90 -2.64
N TRP A 117 -13.05 -2.02 -2.09
CA TRP A 117 -12.45 -0.90 -2.82
C TRP A 117 -10.94 -1.01 -2.74
N VAL A 118 -10.27 -0.82 -3.88
CA VAL A 118 -8.84 -0.90 -4.01
C VAL A 118 -8.30 0.48 -4.31
N SER A 119 -7.29 0.86 -3.53
CA SER A 119 -6.51 2.05 -3.74
C SER A 119 -5.03 1.71 -3.76
N ILE A 120 -4.24 2.63 -4.29
CA ILE A 120 -2.79 2.51 -4.32
C ILE A 120 -2.20 3.32 -3.17
N ARG A 121 -1.10 2.81 -2.61
CA ARG A 121 -0.31 3.55 -1.65
C ARG A 121 1.05 3.86 -2.25
N THR A 122 1.07 4.92 -3.04
CA THR A 122 2.29 5.35 -3.73
C THR A 122 3.27 5.97 -2.74
N SER A 123 4.55 5.83 -3.07
CA SER A 123 5.58 6.75 -2.60
C SER A 123 5.39 8.12 -3.30
N GLN A 124 6.09 9.15 -2.82
CA GLN A 124 5.96 10.50 -3.41
C GLN A 124 6.53 10.57 -4.83
N ASN A 125 7.48 9.69 -5.14
CA ASN A 125 8.19 9.56 -6.41
C ASN A 125 7.66 8.39 -7.27
N CYS A 126 6.49 7.85 -6.90
CA CYS A 126 5.82 6.73 -7.57
C CYS A 126 6.67 5.45 -7.65
N GLU A 127 7.71 5.30 -6.84
CA GLU A 127 8.52 4.08 -6.77
C GLU A 127 7.85 2.98 -5.99
N LEU A 128 8.01 1.76 -6.52
CA LEU A 128 7.75 0.54 -5.80
C LEU A 128 8.64 0.49 -4.55
N GLN A 129 8.10 -0.07 -3.48
CA GLN A 129 8.83 -0.14 -2.23
C GLN A 129 9.92 -1.23 -2.28
N LEU A 130 11.04 -0.96 -1.59
CA LEU A 130 12.08 -1.96 -1.35
C LEU A 130 11.62 -3.00 -0.33
N LEU A 131 11.96 -4.27 -0.52
CA LEU A 131 11.70 -5.30 0.49
C LEU A 131 12.47 -5.02 1.79
N ALA A 132 13.69 -4.48 1.70
CA ALA A 132 14.49 -4.07 2.86
C ALA A 132 13.79 -3.01 3.71
N ASN A 133 12.86 -2.23 3.13
CA ASN A 133 12.08 -1.27 3.89
C ASN A 133 11.05 -1.99 4.77
N PRO A 134 10.75 -1.46 5.97
CA PRO A 134 9.77 -2.05 6.85
C PRO A 134 8.37 -2.05 6.22
N LYS A 135 7.56 -3.07 6.53
CA LYS A 135 6.15 -3.17 6.10
C LYS A 135 5.33 -1.95 6.53
N ARG A 136 5.53 -1.52 7.77
CA ARG A 136 4.95 -0.30 8.35
C ARG A 136 6.09 0.65 8.69
N PHE A 137 6.03 1.86 8.16
CA PHE A 137 6.94 2.92 8.58
C PHE A 137 6.55 3.40 9.99
N THR A 138 7.16 2.84 11.04
CA THR A 138 7.01 3.36 12.41
C THR A 138 8.15 4.31 12.77
N LYS A 139 8.12 4.81 14.01
CA LYS A 139 9.12 5.79 14.43
C LYS A 139 10.56 5.25 14.46
N ASP A 140 10.65 3.95 14.66
CA ASP A 140 11.90 3.27 14.97
C ASP A 140 12.24 2.23 13.91
N SER A 141 11.38 2.06 12.90
CA SER A 141 11.64 1.16 11.79
C SER A 141 12.78 1.72 10.93
N LYS A 142 13.86 0.95 10.84
CA LYS A 142 14.96 1.17 9.92
C LYS A 142 14.84 0.19 8.76
N ALA A 143 15.38 0.59 7.60
CA ALA A 143 15.61 -0.36 6.51
C ALA A 143 16.55 -1.45 7.02
N LYS A 144 16.33 -2.68 6.57
CA LYS A 144 17.21 -3.81 6.85
C LYS A 144 18.54 -3.60 6.14
N LEU A 145 19.63 -3.75 6.89
CA LEU A 145 20.99 -3.58 6.40
C LEU A 145 21.82 -4.85 6.61
N PRO A 146 22.89 -5.06 5.81
CA PRO A 146 23.84 -6.11 6.09
C PRO A 146 24.39 -5.99 7.51
N GLY A 147 24.36 -7.09 8.27
CA GLY A 147 24.83 -7.13 9.66
C GLY A 147 23.74 -6.92 10.71
N ASP A 148 22.51 -6.60 10.30
CA ASP A 148 21.35 -6.75 11.19
C ASP A 148 21.22 -8.23 11.63
N PRO A 149 20.71 -8.51 12.84
CA PRO A 149 20.58 -9.88 13.34
C PRO A 149 19.83 -10.79 12.35
N GLY A 150 20.52 -11.82 11.86
CA GLY A 150 19.98 -12.80 10.90
C GLY A 150 19.90 -12.32 9.45
N ILE A 151 20.60 -11.25 9.07
CA ILE A 151 20.58 -10.69 7.71
C ILE A 151 22.00 -10.63 7.13
N THR A 152 22.28 -11.51 6.18
CA THR A 152 23.54 -11.52 5.43
C THR A 152 23.45 -10.71 4.14
N ARG A 153 24.60 -10.39 3.52
CA ARG A 153 24.62 -9.73 2.19
C ARG A 153 24.04 -10.66 1.12
N GLU A 154 24.34 -11.94 1.26
CA GLU A 154 23.88 -13.01 0.39
C GLU A 154 22.35 -13.12 0.46
N ASP A 155 21.75 -13.00 1.64
CA ASP A 155 20.29 -12.96 1.80
C ASP A 155 19.68 -11.75 1.09
N LEU A 156 20.25 -10.56 1.31
CA LEU A 156 19.75 -9.33 0.66
C LEU A 156 19.80 -9.43 -0.87
N ALA A 157 20.88 -9.97 -1.42
CA ALA A 157 21.00 -10.23 -2.86
C ALA A 157 20.01 -11.32 -3.34
N LYS A 158 19.95 -12.44 -2.62
CA LYS A 158 19.05 -13.59 -2.91
C LYS A 158 17.58 -13.19 -2.98
N TYR A 159 17.15 -12.25 -2.12
CA TYR A 159 15.77 -11.76 -2.11
C TYR A 159 15.58 -10.46 -2.91
N LYS A 160 16.60 -9.96 -3.61
CA LYS A 160 16.58 -8.65 -4.28
C LYS A 160 16.01 -7.57 -3.34
N ALA A 161 16.54 -7.51 -2.12
CA ALA A 161 15.92 -6.77 -1.03
C ALA A 161 15.92 -5.24 -1.25
N HIS A 162 16.88 -4.75 -2.02
CA HIS A 162 17.06 -3.35 -2.35
C HIS A 162 16.51 -2.96 -3.72
N ALA A 163 15.90 -3.90 -4.45
CA ALA A 163 15.23 -3.58 -5.70
C ALA A 163 13.82 -3.01 -5.42
N SER A 164 13.44 -1.95 -6.13
CA SER A 164 12.09 -1.38 -6.12
C SER A 164 11.12 -2.34 -6.80
N ASN A 165 10.53 -3.25 -6.02
CA ASN A 165 9.73 -4.34 -6.56
C ASN A 165 8.41 -4.62 -5.83
N LEU A 166 8.11 -3.92 -4.74
CA LEU A 166 6.87 -4.11 -3.98
C LEU A 166 5.83 -3.03 -4.31
N LEU A 167 4.76 -3.42 -5.00
CA LEU A 167 3.56 -2.60 -5.14
C LEU A 167 2.77 -2.67 -3.85
N THR A 168 2.39 -1.52 -3.30
CA THR A 168 1.58 -1.46 -2.07
C THR A 168 0.15 -1.04 -2.40
N LEU A 169 -0.79 -1.95 -2.19
CA LEU A 169 -2.22 -1.69 -2.31
C LEU A 169 -2.82 -1.44 -0.92
N GLN A 170 -3.81 -0.56 -0.88
CA GLN A 170 -4.66 -0.32 0.27
C GLN A 170 -6.08 -0.76 -0.09
N VAL A 171 -6.61 -1.74 0.63
CA VAL A 171 -7.87 -2.40 0.31
C VAL A 171 -8.85 -2.18 1.46
N LEU A 172 -10.01 -1.61 1.16
CA LEU A 172 -11.11 -1.47 2.11
C LEU A 172 -12.12 -2.57 1.81
N VAL A 173 -12.51 -3.32 2.84
CA VAL A 173 -13.60 -4.32 2.76
C VAL A 173 -14.69 -3.94 3.74
N GLN A 174 -15.96 -3.93 3.30
CA GLN A 174 -17.10 -3.61 4.15
C GLN A 174 -18.23 -4.62 3.97
N ASN A 175 -18.79 -5.07 5.09
CA ASN A 175 -20.03 -5.83 5.09
C ASN A 175 -21.25 -4.89 5.14
N ARG A 176 -22.12 -4.92 4.12
CA ARG A 176 -23.42 -4.23 4.07
C ARG A 176 -24.61 -5.19 3.98
N ARG A 177 -24.41 -6.48 4.22
CA ARG A 177 -25.47 -7.48 4.18
C ARG A 177 -26.65 -7.09 5.05
N LYS A 178 -27.87 -7.41 4.60
CA LYS A 178 -29.11 -7.06 5.29
C LYS A 178 -29.64 -8.17 6.20
N ASP A 179 -29.17 -9.39 6.01
CA ASP A 179 -29.50 -10.57 6.84
C ASP A 179 -28.83 -10.53 8.23
N GLY A 180 -27.86 -9.65 8.43
CA GLY A 180 -27.13 -9.53 9.70
C GLY A 180 -25.99 -10.53 9.86
N GLU A 181 -25.76 -11.37 8.84
CA GLU A 181 -24.69 -12.35 8.83
C GLU A 181 -23.32 -11.68 8.75
N LYS A 182 -22.35 -12.34 9.35
CA LYS A 182 -20.96 -11.88 9.39
C LYS A 182 -20.21 -12.33 8.14
N ALA A 183 -19.23 -11.52 7.74
CA ALA A 183 -18.30 -11.86 6.67
C ALA A 183 -16.90 -12.05 7.23
N LEU A 184 -16.20 -13.11 6.81
CA LEU A 184 -14.83 -13.37 7.23
C LEU A 184 -13.87 -13.06 6.08
N VAL A 185 -13.00 -12.07 6.26
CA VAL A 185 -12.05 -11.57 5.26
C VAL A 185 -10.68 -12.19 5.48
N PHE A 186 -9.99 -12.62 4.40
CA PHE A 186 -8.66 -13.24 4.47
C PHE A 186 -7.60 -12.44 3.70
N GLY A 187 -7.05 -11.40 4.32
CA GLY A 187 -6.10 -10.50 3.67
C GLY A 187 -4.86 -11.19 3.09
N ALA A 188 -4.18 -12.05 3.85
CA ALA A 188 -2.92 -12.68 3.41
C ALA A 188 -3.07 -13.63 2.22
N GLN A 189 -4.30 -14.07 1.93
CA GLN A 189 -4.62 -14.95 0.81
C GLN A 189 -5.03 -14.16 -0.44
N SER A 190 -5.11 -12.83 -0.35
CA SER A 190 -5.38 -11.98 -1.50
C SER A 190 -4.31 -12.17 -2.59
N ARG A 191 -4.73 -12.02 -3.85
CA ARG A 191 -3.88 -12.17 -5.03
C ARG A 191 -4.06 -10.98 -5.96
N VAL A 192 -3.02 -10.61 -6.69
CA VAL A 192 -3.16 -9.77 -7.89
C VAL A 192 -2.97 -10.64 -9.12
N ILE A 193 -3.75 -10.35 -10.16
CA ILE A 193 -3.81 -11.10 -11.41
C ILE A 193 -3.23 -10.24 -12.52
N SER A 194 -2.33 -10.78 -13.34
CA SER A 194 -1.76 -10.08 -14.49
C SER A 194 -2.73 -10.01 -15.68
N TYR A 195 -2.39 -9.25 -16.72
CA TYR A 195 -2.94 -9.51 -18.06
C TYR A 195 -2.26 -10.75 -18.66
N GLY A 196 -2.97 -11.47 -19.53
CA GLY A 196 -2.50 -12.71 -20.16
C GLY A 196 -1.19 -12.58 -20.94
N ASN A 197 -0.96 -11.43 -21.58
CA ASN A 197 0.22 -11.13 -22.38
C ASN A 197 1.37 -10.47 -21.59
N THR A 198 1.20 -10.22 -20.28
CA THR A 198 2.19 -9.51 -19.44
C THR A 198 2.92 -10.42 -18.44
N MET A 199 2.60 -11.72 -18.45
CA MET A 199 3.16 -12.68 -17.52
C MET A 199 4.70 -12.63 -17.52
N ASP A 200 5.33 -12.78 -18.70
CA ASP A 200 6.78 -12.82 -18.83
C ASP A 200 7.46 -11.57 -18.25
N GLU A 201 6.83 -10.40 -18.35
CA GLU A 201 7.35 -9.16 -17.79
C GLU A 201 7.37 -9.17 -16.26
N LEU A 202 6.26 -9.60 -15.65
CA LEU A 202 6.16 -9.79 -14.20
C LEU A 202 7.09 -10.90 -13.69
N MET A 203 7.39 -11.90 -14.52
CA MET A 203 8.33 -12.97 -14.16
C MET A 203 9.77 -12.49 -14.02
N ARG A 204 10.20 -11.43 -14.74
CA ARG A 204 11.59 -10.92 -14.71
C ARG A 204 12.04 -10.50 -13.32
N GLY A 205 11.11 -10.00 -12.51
CA GLY A 205 11.38 -9.54 -11.15
C GLY A 205 11.60 -10.65 -10.13
N LYS A 206 11.32 -11.90 -10.49
CA LYS A 206 11.38 -13.02 -9.56
C LYS A 206 12.81 -13.37 -9.18
N THR A 207 12.92 -13.95 -7.99
CA THR A 207 14.11 -14.65 -7.53
C THR A 207 13.80 -16.14 -7.54
N SER A 208 14.81 -17.00 -7.62
CA SER A 208 14.64 -18.45 -7.61
C SER A 208 13.79 -18.95 -6.43
N VAL A 209 13.79 -18.24 -5.30
CA VAL A 209 12.98 -18.56 -4.10
C VAL A 209 11.52 -18.13 -4.22
N LEU A 210 11.23 -17.11 -5.04
CA LEU A 210 9.87 -16.56 -5.20
C LEU A 210 9.08 -17.24 -6.32
N VAL A 211 9.75 -17.92 -7.24
CA VAL A 211 9.12 -18.70 -8.32
C VAL A 211 8.10 -19.70 -7.75
N GLU A 212 8.34 -20.24 -6.55
CA GLU A 212 7.47 -21.23 -5.91
C GLU A 212 6.10 -20.70 -5.48
N SER A 213 5.94 -19.37 -5.35
CA SER A 213 4.74 -18.77 -4.75
C SER A 213 3.74 -18.21 -5.75
N VAL A 214 4.18 -17.92 -6.97
CA VAL A 214 3.30 -17.41 -8.01
C VAL A 214 2.83 -18.58 -8.85
N THR A 215 1.53 -18.75 -8.88
CA THR A 215 0.87 -19.74 -9.73
C THR A 215 0.47 -19.06 -11.04
N ASP A 216 0.28 -19.86 -12.07
CA ASP A 216 -0.35 -19.45 -13.31
C ASP A 216 -1.63 -20.25 -13.55
N PHE A 217 -2.52 -19.69 -14.35
CA PHE A 217 -3.68 -20.38 -14.87
C PHE A 217 -3.94 -19.90 -16.29
N LYS A 218 -4.68 -20.69 -17.06
CA LYS A 218 -5.00 -20.37 -18.44
C LYS A 218 -6.49 -20.09 -18.57
N ILE A 219 -6.81 -18.98 -19.23
CA ILE A 219 -8.15 -18.74 -19.77
C ILE A 219 -7.97 -18.69 -21.27
N GLU A 220 -8.64 -19.60 -21.99
CA GLU A 220 -8.50 -19.74 -23.45
C GLU A 220 -7.04 -19.97 -23.87
N GLN A 221 -6.43 -19.04 -24.61
CA GLN A 221 -5.04 -19.12 -25.09
C GLN A 221 -4.06 -18.30 -24.24
N ASP A 222 -4.57 -17.53 -23.28
CA ASP A 222 -3.79 -16.58 -22.48
C ASP A 222 -3.39 -17.19 -21.14
N THR A 223 -2.13 -16.94 -20.74
CA THR A 223 -1.61 -17.40 -19.44
C THR A 223 -1.54 -16.24 -18.46
N TYR A 224 -2.21 -16.36 -17.33
CA TYR A 224 -2.34 -15.32 -16.31
C TYR A 224 -1.46 -15.66 -15.12
N ALA A 225 -0.68 -14.69 -14.63
CA ALA A 225 0.07 -14.83 -13.39
C ALA A 225 -0.79 -14.43 -12.19
N VAL A 226 -0.78 -15.26 -11.14
CA VAL A 226 -1.48 -15.03 -9.86
C VAL A 226 -0.45 -14.80 -8.77
N ILE A 227 -0.29 -13.55 -8.39
CA ILE A 227 0.78 -13.12 -7.50
C ILE A 227 0.23 -12.98 -6.08
N PRO A 228 0.77 -13.73 -5.10
CA PRO A 228 0.34 -13.63 -3.71
C PRO A 228 0.83 -12.34 -3.05
N VAL A 229 0.21 -12.00 -1.91
CA VAL A 229 0.82 -11.08 -0.95
C VAL A 229 2.26 -11.54 -0.69
N ALA A 230 3.22 -10.65 -0.89
CA ALA A 230 4.63 -10.95 -0.74
C ALA A 230 4.91 -11.49 0.67
N ARG A 231 5.79 -12.48 0.79
CA ARG A 231 6.26 -12.97 2.08
C ARG A 231 7.54 -12.23 2.46
N ASP A 232 7.62 -11.80 3.71
CA ASP A 232 8.84 -11.24 4.27
C ASP A 232 9.78 -12.40 4.65
N PRO A 233 10.99 -12.47 4.07
CA PRO A 233 11.89 -13.60 4.32
C PRO A 233 12.48 -13.59 5.73
N TRP A 234 12.46 -12.46 6.44
CA TRP A 234 13.09 -12.33 7.76
C TRP A 234 12.14 -12.71 8.88
N ASP A 235 10.89 -12.24 8.84
CA ASP A 235 9.89 -12.59 9.85
C ASP A 235 9.00 -13.78 9.43
N LYS A 236 9.14 -14.26 8.20
CA LYS A 236 8.38 -15.37 7.59
C LYS A 236 6.88 -15.13 7.54
N LYS A 237 6.42 -13.88 7.71
CA LYS A 237 5.01 -13.48 7.66
C LYS A 237 4.67 -12.82 6.32
N PRO A 238 3.38 -12.78 5.95
CA PRO A 238 2.91 -11.95 4.84
C PRO A 238 3.29 -10.47 5.04
N ARG A 239 3.53 -9.78 3.93
CA ARG A 239 3.73 -8.33 3.87
C ARG A 239 2.39 -7.61 3.83
N LEU A 240 1.66 -7.83 4.90
CA LEU A 240 0.34 -7.29 5.16
C LEU A 240 0.28 -6.71 6.57
N PHE A 241 -0.58 -5.72 6.77
CA PHE A 241 -1.09 -5.40 8.11
C PHE A 241 -2.51 -4.85 8.04
N VAL A 242 -3.26 -5.06 9.13
CA VAL A 242 -4.56 -4.43 9.36
C VAL A 242 -4.32 -2.99 9.79
N LYS A 243 -4.56 -2.03 8.89
CA LYS A 243 -4.28 -0.62 9.13
C LYS A 243 -5.34 0.02 10.02
N ASN A 244 -6.60 -0.23 9.73
CA ASN A 244 -7.73 0.43 10.39
C ASN A 244 -8.92 -0.53 10.48
N PHE A 245 -9.65 -0.47 11.60
CA PHE A 245 -10.92 -1.15 11.78
C PHE A 245 -11.96 -0.14 12.25
N ASN A 246 -13.07 -0.02 11.50
CA ASN A 246 -14.19 0.88 11.81
C ASN A 246 -13.81 2.35 12.08
N GLY A 247 -12.74 2.84 11.46
CA GLY A 247 -12.27 4.22 11.61
C GLY A 247 -11.20 4.40 12.68
N THR A 248 -10.83 3.33 13.38
CA THR A 248 -9.75 3.32 14.38
C THR A 248 -8.48 2.71 13.78
N GLU A 249 -7.38 3.47 13.78
CA GLU A 249 -6.06 2.94 13.38
C GLU A 249 -5.61 1.91 14.42
N LEU A 250 -5.12 0.75 13.96
CA LEU A 250 -4.58 -0.27 14.86
C LEU A 250 -3.07 -0.09 15.02
N HIS A 251 -2.58 0.04 16.26
CA HIS A 251 -1.15 0.04 16.56
C HIS A 251 -0.71 -1.32 17.13
N ALA A 252 0.59 -1.63 16.99
CA ALA A 252 1.13 -2.96 17.32
C ALA A 252 0.97 -3.33 18.81
N ASN A 253 0.86 -2.33 19.70
CA ASN A 253 0.77 -2.54 21.14
C ASN A 253 -0.66 -2.36 21.68
N ASP A 254 -1.62 -2.02 20.82
CA ASP A 254 -3.00 -1.79 21.27
C ASP A 254 -3.72 -3.14 21.39
N PRO A 255 -4.67 -3.27 22.34
CA PRO A 255 -5.58 -4.41 22.35
C PRO A 255 -6.31 -4.52 21.01
N LEU A 256 -6.24 -5.70 20.40
CA LEU A 256 -6.90 -5.95 19.13
C LEU A 256 -8.43 -6.01 19.33
N PRO A 257 -9.23 -5.41 18.43
CA PRO A 257 -10.68 -5.61 18.45
C PRO A 257 -11.03 -7.11 18.33
N PRO A 258 -12.07 -7.62 19.02
CA PRO A 258 -12.46 -9.04 18.94
C PRO A 258 -12.80 -9.54 17.52
N ALA A 259 -13.11 -8.62 16.61
CA ALA A 259 -13.31 -8.86 15.19
C ALA A 259 -12.03 -9.27 14.46
N VAL A 260 -10.86 -8.83 14.93
CA VAL A 260 -9.55 -9.15 14.32
C VAL A 260 -9.06 -10.49 14.88
N LYS A 261 -9.36 -11.57 14.17
CA LYS A 261 -9.04 -12.95 14.60
C LYS A 261 -7.55 -13.25 14.45
N ASN A 262 -6.90 -12.73 13.40
CA ASN A 262 -5.46 -12.86 13.20
C ASN A 262 -4.92 -11.63 12.48
N VAL A 263 -4.25 -10.73 13.22
CA VAL A 263 -3.73 -9.47 12.67
C VAL A 263 -2.60 -9.67 11.65
N ASP A 264 -1.73 -10.67 11.85
CA ASP A 264 -0.58 -10.94 10.98
C ASP A 264 -1.00 -11.51 9.62
N ARG A 265 -2.12 -12.24 9.59
CA ARG A 265 -2.71 -12.80 8.37
C ARG A 265 -3.84 -11.94 7.80
N GLY A 266 -4.22 -10.86 8.48
CA GLY A 266 -5.30 -9.98 8.06
C GLY A 266 -6.66 -10.67 8.06
N ILE A 267 -6.92 -11.53 9.05
CA ILE A 267 -8.16 -12.29 9.17
C ILE A 267 -9.11 -11.53 10.09
N VAL A 268 -10.19 -11.01 9.51
CA VAL A 268 -11.10 -10.09 10.18
C VAL A 268 -12.54 -10.48 9.92
N GLU A 269 -13.30 -10.62 10.99
CA GLU A 269 -14.75 -10.85 10.98
C GLU A 269 -15.47 -9.50 10.98
N LEU A 270 -16.32 -9.26 9.98
CA LEU A 270 -17.07 -8.02 9.82
C LEU A 270 -18.55 -8.27 10.08
N ALA A 271 -19.11 -7.63 11.11
CA ALA A 271 -20.56 -7.53 11.28
C ALA A 271 -21.16 -6.49 10.29
N GLN A 272 -22.49 -6.40 10.25
CA GLN A 272 -23.19 -5.44 9.40
C GLN A 272 -22.70 -4.00 9.64
N GLY A 273 -22.35 -3.34 8.54
CA GLY A 273 -21.82 -1.99 8.46
C GLY A 273 -20.36 -1.85 8.89
N GLU A 274 -19.73 -2.90 9.40
CA GLU A 274 -18.32 -2.88 9.77
C GLU A 274 -17.40 -2.93 8.55
N TYR A 275 -16.23 -2.31 8.68
CA TYR A 275 -15.22 -2.32 7.63
C TYR A 275 -13.81 -2.41 8.20
N VAL A 276 -12.93 -2.93 7.36
CA VAL A 276 -11.49 -3.03 7.60
C VAL A 276 -10.72 -2.39 6.45
N ILE A 277 -9.59 -1.78 6.77
CA ILE A 277 -8.61 -1.35 5.79
C ILE A 277 -7.35 -2.20 5.96
N LEU A 278 -7.02 -2.94 4.92
CA LEU A 278 -5.80 -3.73 4.80
C LEU A 278 -4.78 -2.95 3.96
N GLN A 279 -3.51 -3.07 4.32
CA GLN A 279 -2.42 -2.64 3.46
C GLN A 279 -1.55 -3.85 3.14
N MET A 280 -1.39 -4.13 1.84
CA MET A 280 -0.81 -5.36 1.33
C MET A 280 0.25 -5.05 0.29
N GLN A 281 1.34 -5.81 0.28
CA GLN A 281 2.43 -5.62 -0.65
C GLN A 281 2.55 -6.82 -1.58
N TYR A 282 2.66 -6.57 -2.88
CA TYR A 282 2.80 -7.59 -3.92
C TYR A 282 4.12 -7.40 -4.63
N ARG A 283 4.84 -8.49 -4.88
CA ARG A 283 6.10 -8.42 -5.61
C ARG A 283 5.84 -8.54 -7.10
N VAL A 284 5.93 -7.41 -7.77
CA VAL A 284 5.55 -7.25 -9.18
C VAL A 284 6.65 -6.59 -10.01
N GLY A 285 7.58 -5.88 -9.36
CA GLY A 285 8.68 -5.22 -10.05
C GLY A 285 9.95 -6.06 -10.14
N ASP A 286 10.84 -5.66 -11.04
CA ASP A 286 12.21 -6.18 -11.15
C ASP A 286 13.27 -5.17 -10.69
N GLY A 287 12.85 -3.94 -10.35
CA GLY A 287 13.74 -2.85 -9.97
C GLY A 287 14.50 -2.21 -11.14
N VAL A 288 14.20 -2.61 -12.38
CA VAL A 288 14.86 -2.13 -13.59
C VAL A 288 13.84 -1.69 -14.63
N THR A 289 13.06 -2.62 -15.18
CA THR A 289 12.00 -2.33 -16.17
C THR A 289 10.69 -1.95 -15.49
N ILE A 290 10.42 -2.54 -14.32
CA ILE A 290 9.24 -2.31 -13.51
C ILE A 290 9.74 -1.87 -12.13
N ALA A 291 9.86 -0.55 -11.95
CA ALA A 291 10.34 0.08 -10.72
C ALA A 291 9.35 1.10 -10.14
N LYS A 292 8.33 1.48 -10.90
CA LYS A 292 7.30 2.46 -10.51
C LYS A 292 5.91 1.81 -10.35
N ASP A 293 5.08 2.42 -9.49
CA ASP A 293 3.70 1.98 -9.20
C ASP A 293 2.87 1.88 -10.48
N MET A 294 2.92 2.90 -11.35
CA MET A 294 2.17 2.92 -12.61
C MET A 294 2.58 1.79 -13.55
N GLN A 295 3.89 1.54 -13.69
CA GLN A 295 4.41 0.46 -14.54
C GLN A 295 3.89 -0.89 -14.05
N ALA A 296 3.93 -1.12 -12.73
CA ALA A 296 3.39 -2.33 -12.14
C ALA A 296 1.89 -2.48 -12.38
N LEU A 297 1.10 -1.43 -12.17
CA LEU A 297 -0.36 -1.46 -12.30
C LEU A 297 -0.84 -1.69 -13.74
N HIS A 298 -0.07 -1.23 -14.74
CA HIS A 298 -0.35 -1.50 -16.15
C HIS A 298 -0.27 -2.99 -16.52
N LEU A 299 0.46 -3.78 -15.73
CA LEU A 299 0.60 -5.22 -15.94
C LEU A 299 -0.44 -6.03 -15.17
N LEU A 300 -1.24 -5.39 -14.33
CA LEU A 300 -2.21 -6.05 -13.45
C LEU A 300 -3.63 -5.76 -13.90
N GLN A 301 -4.43 -6.81 -14.00
CA GLN A 301 -5.83 -6.75 -14.37
C GLN A 301 -6.75 -6.59 -13.16
N ALA A 302 -6.47 -7.30 -12.07
CA ALA A 302 -7.39 -7.39 -10.95
C ALA A 302 -6.71 -7.74 -9.62
N LEU A 303 -7.43 -7.50 -8.53
CA LEU A 303 -7.18 -8.06 -7.20
C LEU A 303 -8.27 -9.10 -6.90
N THR A 304 -7.93 -10.21 -6.25
CA THR A 304 -8.91 -11.09 -5.59
C THR A 304 -8.68 -11.09 -4.09
N ILE A 305 -9.77 -11.02 -3.32
CA ILE A 305 -9.73 -11.13 -1.86
C ILE A 305 -10.76 -12.15 -1.37
N PRO A 306 -10.31 -13.26 -0.73
CA PRO A 306 -11.24 -14.25 -0.20
C PRO A 306 -12.10 -13.68 0.92
N VAL A 307 -13.41 -13.86 0.77
CA VAL A 307 -14.41 -13.54 1.78
C VAL A 307 -15.35 -14.74 1.92
N VAL A 308 -15.47 -15.30 3.12
CA VAL A 308 -16.31 -16.48 3.38
C VAL A 308 -17.64 -16.06 3.99
N GLN A 309 -18.73 -16.58 3.42
CA GLN A 309 -20.12 -16.19 3.68
C GLN A 309 -21.13 -17.30 3.32
N PRO A 310 -22.21 -17.50 4.10
CA PRO A 310 -22.29 -17.29 5.55
C PRO A 310 -21.31 -18.23 6.28
N LEU A 311 -21.02 -17.94 7.56
CA LEU A 311 -20.34 -18.92 8.41
C LEU A 311 -21.36 -20.01 8.77
N PRO A 312 -21.19 -21.28 8.34
CA PRO A 312 -22.16 -22.32 8.64
C PRO A 312 -22.29 -22.52 10.16
N GLU A 313 -23.52 -22.78 10.62
CA GLU A 313 -23.88 -22.84 12.05
C GLU A 313 -23.18 -23.97 12.84
N SER A 314 -22.62 -24.99 12.17
CA SER A 314 -21.94 -26.13 12.78
C SER A 314 -20.51 -25.76 13.24
N SER A 315 -20.26 -25.86 14.56
CA SER A 315 -19.00 -25.55 15.28
C SER A 315 -18.09 -24.51 14.59
N PRO A 316 -18.42 -23.21 14.67
CA PRO A 316 -17.66 -22.13 14.06
C PRO A 316 -16.16 -22.21 14.34
N GLU A 317 -15.75 -22.72 15.50
CA GLU A 317 -14.34 -22.79 15.91
C GLU A 317 -13.52 -23.83 15.15
N GLU A 318 -14.03 -25.04 14.88
CA GLU A 318 -13.29 -26.09 14.20
C GLU A 318 -13.15 -25.80 12.71
N ARG A 319 -14.22 -25.30 12.06
CA ARG A 319 -14.14 -24.89 10.66
C ARG A 319 -13.41 -23.56 10.50
N LEU A 320 -13.50 -22.63 11.45
CA LEU A 320 -12.62 -21.45 11.46
C LEU A 320 -11.16 -21.90 11.58
N ALA A 321 -10.81 -22.80 12.51
CA ALA A 321 -9.47 -23.36 12.60
C ALA A 321 -9.03 -24.00 11.27
N HIS A 322 -9.90 -24.78 10.63
CA HIS A 322 -9.65 -25.32 9.30
C HIS A 322 -9.44 -24.21 8.25
N LEU A 323 -10.32 -23.21 8.16
CA LEU A 323 -10.19 -22.09 7.21
C LEU A 323 -8.96 -21.21 7.49
N LEU A 324 -8.57 -21.09 8.75
CA LEU A 324 -7.32 -20.43 9.16
C LEU A 324 -6.11 -21.24 8.65
N ASP A 325 -6.17 -22.57 8.70
CA ASP A 325 -5.08 -23.46 8.30
C ASP A 325 -5.05 -23.78 6.80
N VAL A 326 -6.19 -23.67 6.10
CA VAL A 326 -6.27 -23.86 4.65
C VAL A 326 -5.50 -22.75 3.94
N GLU A 327 -4.39 -23.14 3.32
CA GLU A 327 -3.86 -22.40 2.20
C GLU A 327 -4.81 -22.63 1.02
N PHE A 328 -5.74 -21.71 0.78
CA PHE A 328 -6.66 -21.74 -0.37
C PHE A 328 -5.92 -21.93 -1.71
N THR A 329 -4.63 -21.56 -1.76
CA THR A 329 -3.73 -21.84 -2.88
C THR A 329 -3.64 -23.32 -3.27
N ARG A 330 -3.84 -24.25 -2.31
CA ARG A 330 -3.77 -25.70 -2.58
C ARG A 330 -5.05 -26.22 -3.22
N GLU A 331 -6.21 -25.63 -2.88
CA GLU A 331 -7.51 -26.02 -3.42
C GLU A 331 -7.74 -25.41 -4.82
N GLN A 332 -7.25 -24.19 -5.07
CA GLN A 332 -7.27 -23.56 -6.40
C GLN A 332 -6.38 -24.24 -7.45
N ARG A 333 -5.51 -25.18 -7.07
CA ARG A 333 -4.71 -25.97 -8.03
C ARG A 333 -5.53 -27.05 -8.74
N GLN A 334 -6.79 -27.23 -8.40
CA GLN A 334 -7.69 -28.02 -9.23
C GLN A 334 -7.97 -27.22 -10.50
N GLU A 335 -7.57 -27.78 -11.65
CA GLU A 335 -7.85 -27.23 -12.98
C GLU A 335 -9.35 -26.88 -13.04
N ASP A 336 -9.67 -25.64 -13.44
CA ASP A 336 -11.03 -25.07 -13.57
C ASP A 336 -11.70 -24.45 -12.33
N ALA A 337 -11.05 -24.39 -11.16
CA ALA A 337 -11.66 -23.70 -10.01
C ALA A 337 -11.60 -22.17 -10.14
N ASP A 338 -12.77 -21.51 -10.13
CA ASP A 338 -12.86 -20.05 -10.09
C ASP A 338 -12.06 -19.48 -8.90
N PRO A 339 -11.36 -18.34 -9.09
CA PRO A 339 -10.58 -17.76 -8.03
C PRO A 339 -11.48 -17.31 -6.88
N LEU A 340 -11.51 -18.11 -5.81
CA LEU A 340 -12.23 -17.84 -4.57
C LEU A 340 -12.07 -16.40 -4.06
N GLY A 341 -13.20 -15.73 -3.87
CA GLY A 341 -13.30 -14.39 -3.30
C GLY A 341 -13.82 -13.34 -4.28
N ILE A 342 -13.92 -12.11 -3.77
CA ILE A 342 -14.39 -10.97 -4.57
C ILE A 342 -13.24 -10.56 -5.49
N ARG A 343 -13.48 -10.64 -6.80
CA ARG A 343 -12.55 -10.17 -7.83
C ARG A 343 -12.85 -8.70 -8.13
N VAL A 344 -11.86 -7.84 -7.95
CA VAL A 344 -11.95 -6.41 -8.22
C VAL A 344 -11.06 -6.08 -9.41
N ALA A 345 -11.67 -5.80 -10.55
CA ALA A 345 -10.96 -5.32 -11.73
C ALA A 345 -10.33 -3.94 -11.48
N PHE A 346 -9.15 -3.72 -12.06
CA PHE A 346 -8.50 -2.42 -12.02
C PHE A 346 -8.97 -1.56 -13.19
N ASP A 347 -9.39 -0.34 -12.87
CA ASP A 347 -9.76 0.70 -13.82
C ASP A 347 -8.48 1.38 -14.33
N GLN A 348 -8.05 0.94 -15.52
CA GLN A 348 -6.83 1.45 -16.15
C GLN A 348 -6.96 2.92 -16.56
N ASP A 349 -8.16 3.41 -16.86
CA ASP A 349 -8.37 4.81 -17.22
C ASP A 349 -8.17 5.70 -15.99
N VAL A 350 -8.68 5.29 -14.82
CA VAL A 350 -8.44 5.99 -13.54
C VAL A 350 -6.96 5.94 -13.16
N ILE A 351 -6.28 4.80 -13.36
CA ILE A 351 -4.84 4.68 -13.10
C ILE A 351 -4.04 5.63 -14.01
N GLN A 352 -4.32 5.64 -15.31
CA GLN A 352 -3.67 6.54 -16.27
C GLN A 352 -3.93 8.00 -15.92
N GLU A 353 -5.17 8.36 -15.61
CA GLU A 353 -5.54 9.72 -15.21
C GLU A 353 -4.80 10.16 -13.94
N TYR A 354 -4.75 9.30 -12.93
CA TYR A 354 -4.06 9.60 -11.67
C TYR A 354 -2.56 9.89 -11.87
N PHE A 355 -1.89 9.14 -12.75
CA PHE A 355 -0.46 9.32 -13.02
C PHE A 355 -0.16 10.25 -14.20
N ARG A 356 -1.17 10.88 -14.83
CA ARG A 356 -1.00 11.71 -16.03
C ARG A 356 0.05 12.80 -15.86
N ASP A 357 0.00 13.55 -14.76
CA ASP A 357 0.96 14.64 -14.52
C ASP A 357 2.41 14.12 -14.35
N TYR A 358 2.61 12.88 -13.88
CA TYR A 358 3.93 12.26 -13.81
C TYR A 358 4.44 11.93 -15.23
N VAL A 359 3.59 11.34 -16.05
CA VAL A 359 3.94 10.92 -17.42
C VAL A 359 4.21 12.13 -18.31
N ASP A 360 3.33 13.13 -18.28
CA ASP A 360 3.38 14.26 -19.20
C ASP A 360 4.40 15.32 -18.76
N HIS A 361 4.63 15.47 -17.45
CA HIS A 361 5.34 16.61 -16.88
C HIS A 361 6.39 16.24 -15.81
N GLY A 362 6.57 14.95 -15.53
CA GLY A 362 7.57 14.43 -14.61
C GLY A 362 7.19 14.52 -13.12
N GLU A 363 8.09 14.04 -12.28
CA GLU A 363 7.87 13.85 -10.84
C GLU A 363 7.46 15.13 -10.10
N ARG A 364 8.09 16.26 -10.45
CA ARG A 364 7.82 17.56 -9.82
C ARG A 364 6.34 17.97 -9.99
N ALA A 365 5.79 17.79 -11.19
CA ALA A 365 4.41 18.13 -11.50
C ALA A 365 3.43 17.20 -10.78
N TYR A 366 3.72 15.89 -10.77
CA TYR A 366 2.97 14.90 -9.98
C TYR A 366 2.89 15.30 -8.51
N ILE A 367 4.02 15.66 -7.89
CA ILE A 367 4.04 16.01 -6.47
C ILE A 367 3.24 17.28 -6.21
N ALA A 368 3.34 18.28 -7.09
CA ALA A 368 2.58 19.51 -6.99
C ALA A 368 1.06 19.24 -7.03
N SER A 369 0.60 18.39 -7.95
CA SER A 369 -0.83 18.12 -8.13
C SER A 369 -1.41 17.18 -7.07
N HIS A 370 -0.62 16.23 -6.56
CA HIS A 370 -1.07 15.23 -5.58
C HIS A 370 -0.89 15.67 -4.13
N TYR A 371 0.12 16.47 -3.83
CA TYR A 371 0.44 16.89 -2.45
C TYR A 371 0.38 18.41 -2.25
N GLY A 372 0.09 19.18 -3.30
CA GLY A 372 0.01 20.63 -3.27
C GLY A 372 1.38 21.32 -3.20
N PRO A 373 1.42 22.67 -3.25
CA PRO A 373 2.65 23.45 -3.26
C PRO A 373 3.56 23.17 -2.05
N LYS A 374 2.94 22.99 -0.87
CA LYS A 374 3.66 22.65 0.35
C LYS A 374 4.24 21.24 0.32
N GLY A 375 3.54 20.29 -0.30
CA GLY A 375 4.06 18.94 -0.50
C GLY A 375 5.30 18.95 -1.40
N LEU A 376 5.28 19.76 -2.44
CA LEU A 376 6.39 19.98 -3.36
C LEU A 376 7.61 20.61 -2.66
N GLU A 377 7.44 21.73 -1.95
CA GLU A 377 8.52 22.40 -1.20
C GLU A 377 9.22 21.43 -0.21
N LEU A 378 8.42 20.63 0.51
CA LEU A 378 8.93 19.64 1.45
C LEU A 378 9.64 18.47 0.77
N TRP A 379 9.26 18.11 -0.46
CA TRP A 379 9.96 17.10 -1.24
C TRP A 379 11.28 17.65 -1.77
N GLU A 380 11.29 18.85 -2.36
CA GLU A 380 12.50 19.50 -2.86
C GLU A 380 13.57 19.66 -1.78
N THR A 381 13.16 20.12 -0.60
CA THR A 381 14.05 20.26 0.56
C THR A 381 14.70 18.92 0.91
N ARG A 382 13.93 17.82 0.84
CA ARG A 382 14.44 16.47 1.12
C ARG A 382 15.38 15.98 0.04
N VAL A 383 15.06 16.18 -1.23
CA VAL A 383 15.93 15.81 -2.34
C VAL A 383 17.28 16.51 -2.18
N GLN A 384 17.28 17.82 -1.96
CA GLN A 384 18.51 18.60 -1.70
C GLN A 384 19.28 18.09 -0.48
N GLU A 385 18.59 17.77 0.61
CA GLU A 385 19.22 17.24 1.82
C GLU A 385 19.84 15.85 1.59
N MET A 386 19.13 14.96 0.89
CA MET A 386 19.61 13.62 0.54
C MET A 386 20.82 13.71 -0.37
N GLU A 387 20.79 14.55 -1.40
CA GLU A 387 21.95 14.78 -2.26
C GLU A 387 23.15 15.32 -1.47
N ARG A 388 22.94 16.31 -0.59
CA ARG A 388 24.00 16.87 0.24
C ARG A 388 24.63 15.82 1.15
N LYS A 389 23.80 14.98 1.79
CA LYS A 389 24.26 13.88 2.65
C LYS A 389 24.97 12.80 1.85
N GLY A 390 24.46 12.46 0.67
CA GLY A 390 25.06 11.51 -0.25
C GLY A 390 26.44 11.96 -0.70
N ARG A 391 26.58 13.22 -1.13
CA ARG A 391 27.86 13.85 -1.50
C ARG A 391 28.86 13.83 -0.35
N ALA A 392 28.46 14.27 0.84
CA ALA A 392 29.33 14.26 2.02
C ALA A 392 29.81 12.85 2.39
N LYS A 393 28.94 11.83 2.26
CA LYS A 393 29.32 10.44 2.55
C LYS A 393 30.25 9.86 1.49
N LEU A 394 30.07 10.25 0.22
CA LEU A 394 30.98 9.88 -0.85
C LEU A 394 32.37 10.48 -0.62
N GLU A 395 32.46 11.76 -0.26
CA GLU A 395 33.73 12.42 0.05
C GLU A 395 34.45 11.74 1.22
N GLU A 396 33.73 11.40 2.29
CA GLU A 396 34.28 10.64 3.43
C GLU A 396 34.84 9.28 2.96
N LEU A 397 34.11 8.58 2.09
CA LEU A 397 34.53 7.27 1.56
C LEU A 397 35.76 7.38 0.66
N ILE A 398 35.86 8.42 -0.18
CA ILE A 398 37.04 8.71 -1.00
C ILE A 398 38.25 9.03 -0.11
N GLN A 399 38.07 9.90 0.89
CA GLN A 399 39.14 10.27 1.83
C GLN A 399 39.65 9.08 2.65
N ALA A 400 38.77 8.13 2.96
CA ALA A 400 39.13 6.88 3.64
C ALA A 400 39.80 5.84 2.71
N GLY A 401 40.04 6.15 1.43
CA GLY A 401 40.59 5.21 0.45
C GLY A 401 39.61 4.10 0.06
N GLY A 402 38.31 4.34 0.20
CA GLY A 402 37.26 3.37 -0.12
C GLY A 402 37.15 3.06 -1.62
N ASN A 403 36.74 1.83 -1.93
CA ASN A 403 36.53 1.38 -3.30
C ASN A 403 35.19 1.90 -3.87
N VAL A 404 35.19 3.12 -4.40
CA VAL A 404 33.98 3.74 -4.97
C VAL A 404 33.41 2.96 -6.17
N PRO A 405 34.22 2.46 -7.14
CA PRO A 405 33.71 1.60 -8.20
C PRO A 405 33.00 0.35 -7.66
N GLY A 406 33.53 -0.25 -6.59
CA GLY A 406 32.89 -1.37 -5.89
C GLY A 406 31.55 -0.99 -5.27
N LEU A 407 31.41 0.22 -4.73
CA LEU A 407 30.15 0.74 -4.20
C LEU A 407 29.12 0.98 -5.30
N ILE A 408 29.52 1.56 -6.44
CA ILE A 408 28.64 1.75 -7.60
C ILE A 408 28.16 0.40 -8.13
N ALA A 409 29.07 -0.56 -8.31
CA ALA A 409 28.74 -1.91 -8.74
C ALA A 409 27.76 -2.58 -7.76
N TYR A 410 28.00 -2.41 -6.45
CA TYR A 410 27.09 -2.89 -5.42
C TYR A 410 25.70 -2.23 -5.55
N MET A 411 25.62 -0.90 -5.63
CA MET A 411 24.35 -0.18 -5.77
C MET A 411 23.56 -0.66 -6.98
N ARG A 412 24.20 -0.80 -8.15
CA ARG A 412 23.56 -1.36 -9.36
C ARG A 412 23.07 -2.79 -9.15
N SER A 413 23.92 -3.66 -8.57
CA SER A 413 23.54 -5.05 -8.28
C SER A 413 22.39 -5.16 -7.28
N ALA A 414 22.27 -4.15 -6.41
CA ALA A 414 21.22 -4.01 -5.42
C ALA A 414 19.93 -3.39 -6.01
N GLY A 415 19.95 -2.92 -7.26
CA GLY A 415 18.81 -2.23 -7.91
C GLY A 415 18.69 -0.75 -7.56
N MET A 416 19.71 -0.16 -6.93
CA MET A 416 19.83 1.27 -6.60
C MET A 416 20.45 2.05 -7.77
N ASN A 417 19.80 1.98 -8.94
CA ASN A 417 20.37 2.51 -10.18
C ASN A 417 20.47 4.05 -10.18
N ASP A 418 19.47 4.73 -9.61
CA ASP A 418 19.44 6.19 -9.56
C ASP A 418 20.52 6.71 -8.60
N GLU A 419 20.69 6.09 -7.43
CA GLU A 419 21.76 6.44 -6.50
C GLU A 419 23.14 6.14 -7.10
N ALA A 420 23.29 5.01 -7.80
CA ALA A 420 24.53 4.69 -8.50
C ALA A 420 24.85 5.73 -9.58
N PHE A 421 23.86 6.18 -10.34
CA PHE A 421 24.01 7.20 -11.38
C PHE A 421 24.37 8.57 -10.80
N LEU A 422 23.69 9.00 -9.73
CA LEU A 422 24.03 10.22 -9.01
C LEU A 422 25.47 10.16 -8.46
N LEU A 423 25.90 9.00 -7.97
CA LEU A 423 27.25 8.79 -7.45
C LEU A 423 28.30 8.88 -8.57
N GLU A 424 28.03 8.26 -9.73
CA GLU A 424 28.90 8.35 -10.90
C GLU A 424 29.05 9.78 -11.42
N ASN A 425 27.96 10.56 -11.47
CA ASN A 425 28.03 11.96 -11.89
C ASN A 425 28.80 12.81 -10.88
N ALA A 426 28.58 12.61 -9.59
CA ALA A 426 29.34 13.31 -8.55
C ALA A 426 30.84 13.01 -8.63
N LEU A 427 31.22 11.77 -8.99
CA LEU A 427 32.62 11.42 -9.23
C LEU A 427 33.20 12.15 -10.43
N ARG A 428 32.50 12.15 -11.58
CA ARG A 428 32.94 12.89 -12.78
C ARG A 428 33.14 14.38 -12.48
N ASP A 429 32.22 14.98 -11.74
CA ASP A 429 32.32 16.39 -11.34
C ASP A 429 33.54 16.64 -10.43
N SER A 430 33.81 15.72 -9.49
CA SER A 430 34.97 15.82 -8.60
C SER A 430 36.29 15.65 -9.34
N GLU A 431 36.37 14.73 -10.29
CA GLU A 431 37.54 14.51 -11.16
C GLU A 431 37.80 15.74 -12.03
N GLN A 432 36.75 16.34 -12.61
CA GLN A 432 36.87 17.57 -13.39
C GLN A 432 37.39 18.75 -12.54
N ARG A 433 36.95 18.87 -11.28
CA ARG A 433 37.44 19.92 -10.37
C ARG A 433 38.90 19.73 -9.98
N MET A 434 39.37 18.49 -9.84
CA MET A 434 40.79 18.21 -9.54
C MET A 434 41.72 18.50 -10.73
N LEU A 435 41.21 18.48 -11.96
CA LEU A 435 41.97 18.73 -13.18
C LEU A 435 42.07 20.22 -13.55
N LEU A 436 41.30 21.10 -12.92
CA LEU A 436 41.42 22.53 -13.13
C LEU A 436 42.58 23.09 -12.29
N PRO A 437 43.61 23.71 -12.92
CA PRO A 437 44.70 24.33 -12.18
C PRO A 437 44.15 25.47 -11.30
N SER A 438 44.56 25.47 -10.04
CA SER A 438 44.21 26.44 -9.00
C SER A 438 44.64 27.86 -9.33
#